data_AF-A0A538TA50-F1
#
_entry.id   AF-A0A538TA50-F1
#
_cell.length_a   1.000
_cell.length_b   1.000
_cell.length_c   1.000
_cell.angle_alpha   90.00
_cell.angle_beta   90.00
_cell.angle_gamma   90.00
#
_symmetry.space_group_name_H-M   'P 1'
#
loop_
_entity.id
_entity.type
_entity.pdbx_description
1 polymer ?
#
loop_
_entity_poly.entity_id
_entity_poly.type
_entity_poly.pdbx_seq_one_letter_code
_entity_poly.pdbx_strand_id
1 'polypeptide(L)'
;MPGAWLEIQRQRERRWRSFPDLVVHPSREWVPHFGGRRGVRAPLESLRGARPGVAGPGRPPGAPHVIKVALIRIEFKTDRGGSKSTGDGRFDLSNPGDSAPRIDRPPHNRKFYQDHLEALRRYYDVQSYGTVDIQGEVWPRDTSRTGVQAYQVGDMADYGPWAFGSSIYPAAVTMFHEFLLAADAQAKALRDTIPWYRYDGLLIVHAGSDLQSDVLQDSPEDIPTFTLGVADTDRLVFPDSIKRCTPDPSDTLAAYCPIRDCLFLPETINQDGYYGTLNAVIAHEDGHLLFGFSDLYNFETGLPVVGYWSLMDTGNLAGGVVPVYGGESIFAVGLLPPSIDPFQRFYAGDALTFREVSYDGASTPMLDSERHPDMRAVTLTADEFVLLENRAIARSDVDTVTVVRDPVSQVILGPRDPDRYEYDALLP
;
A
#
# COMPACT_ATOMS: atom_id res chain seq x y z
N MET A 1 -15.40 -25.41 16.76
CA MET A 1 -14.18 -24.61 16.50
C MET A 1 -13.97 -24.23 15.03
N PRO A 2 -14.46 -24.95 14.00
CA PRO A 2 -14.43 -24.44 12.60
C PRO A 2 -15.45 -23.31 12.33
N GLY A 3 -16.64 -23.39 12.94
CA GLY A 3 -17.73 -22.45 12.66
C GLY A 3 -17.49 -21.01 13.17
N ALA A 4 -16.84 -20.84 14.33
CA ALA A 4 -16.49 -19.51 14.85
C ALA A 4 -15.42 -18.83 13.98
N TRP A 5 -14.41 -19.58 13.53
CA TRP A 5 -13.39 -19.07 12.63
C TRP A 5 -13.96 -18.64 11.27
N LEU A 6 -14.83 -19.45 10.66
CA LEU A 6 -15.52 -19.09 9.41
C LEU A 6 -16.43 -17.87 9.54
N GLU A 7 -17.01 -17.64 10.71
CA GLU A 7 -17.80 -16.43 10.98
C GLU A 7 -16.90 -15.20 11.06
N ILE A 8 -15.77 -15.31 11.76
CA ILE A 8 -14.77 -14.23 11.88
C ILE A 8 -14.22 -13.83 10.50
N GLN A 9 -13.86 -14.81 9.67
CA GLN A 9 -13.37 -14.51 8.31
C GLN A 9 -14.45 -13.82 7.47
N ARG A 10 -15.72 -14.24 7.59
CA ARG A 10 -16.83 -13.57 6.91
C ARG A 10 -17.07 -12.15 7.41
N GLN A 11 -16.89 -11.88 8.70
CA GLN A 11 -17.00 -10.52 9.23
C GLN A 11 -15.84 -9.63 8.77
N ARG A 12 -14.59 -10.11 8.84
CA ARG A 12 -13.43 -9.39 8.29
C ARG A 12 -13.63 -9.07 6.80
N GLU A 13 -14.06 -10.06 6.03
CA GLU A 13 -14.38 -9.91 4.62
C GLU A 13 -15.50 -8.87 4.40
N ARG A 14 -16.56 -8.86 5.22
CA ARG A 14 -17.60 -7.81 5.14
C ARG A 14 -17.08 -6.42 5.48
N ARG A 15 -16.17 -6.30 6.44
CA ARG A 15 -15.59 -5.02 6.87
C ARG A 15 -14.62 -4.45 5.88
N TRP A 16 -13.77 -5.30 5.31
CA TRP A 16 -12.91 -4.93 4.20
C TRP A 16 -13.69 -4.26 3.07
N ARG A 17 -14.89 -4.77 2.78
CA ARG A 17 -15.80 -4.26 1.73
C ARG A 17 -16.62 -3.04 2.12
N SER A 18 -16.54 -2.59 3.37
CA SER A 18 -17.44 -1.54 3.87
C SER A 18 -17.01 -0.14 3.45
N PHE A 19 -15.80 0.00 2.92
CA PHE A 19 -15.23 1.23 2.42
C PHE A 19 -14.43 0.98 1.14
N PRO A 20 -14.46 1.89 0.14
CA PRO A 20 -13.64 1.73 -1.06
C PRO A 20 -12.19 2.16 -0.79
N ASP A 21 -11.23 1.32 -1.19
CA ASP A 21 -9.79 1.60 -1.07
C ASP A 21 -9.39 2.79 -1.97
N LEU A 22 -10.01 2.95 -3.15
CA LEU A 22 -9.81 4.11 -4.02
C LEU A 22 -10.99 5.11 -3.98
N VAL A 23 -10.74 6.30 -3.43
CA VAL A 23 -11.69 7.43 -3.37
C VAL A 23 -11.24 8.53 -4.33
N VAL A 24 -11.86 8.61 -5.52
CA VAL A 24 -11.44 9.56 -6.57
C VAL A 24 -12.63 10.36 -7.09
N HIS A 25 -12.40 11.65 -7.37
CA HIS A 25 -13.42 12.49 -8.00
C HIS A 25 -13.79 11.96 -9.40
N PRO A 26 -15.06 11.94 -9.84
CA PRO A 26 -15.45 11.39 -11.14
C PRO A 26 -14.81 12.08 -12.36
N SER A 27 -14.42 13.35 -12.24
CA SER A 27 -13.74 14.08 -13.33
C SER A 27 -12.25 13.79 -13.43
N ARG A 28 -11.72 12.96 -12.52
CA ARG A 28 -10.31 12.64 -12.45
C ARG A 28 -10.04 11.31 -13.11
N GLU A 29 -9.13 11.32 -14.07
CA GLU A 29 -8.61 10.11 -14.66
C GLU A 29 -7.66 9.42 -13.67
N TRP A 30 -8.01 8.19 -13.27
CA TRP A 30 -7.16 7.31 -12.48
C TRP A 30 -6.80 6.10 -13.34
N VAL A 31 -5.60 6.12 -13.91
CA VAL A 31 -5.14 5.07 -14.83
C VAL A 31 -3.76 4.56 -14.39
N PRO A 32 -3.50 3.26 -14.58
CA PRO A 32 -2.18 2.69 -14.36
C PRO A 32 -1.12 3.44 -15.16
N HIS A 33 -0.03 3.77 -14.50
CA HIS A 33 1.06 4.55 -15.06
C HIS A 33 2.38 4.18 -14.39
N PHE A 34 3.48 4.51 -15.04
CA PHE A 34 4.80 4.19 -14.51
C PHE A 34 5.33 5.34 -13.66
N GLY A 35 5.06 5.37 -12.34
CA GLY A 35 5.74 6.25 -11.38
C GLY A 35 5.89 7.71 -11.82
N GLY A 36 4.82 8.30 -12.38
CA GLY A 36 4.78 9.67 -12.93
C GLY A 36 5.20 9.87 -14.41
N ARG A 37 5.62 8.82 -15.15
CA ARG A 37 5.92 8.92 -16.60
C ARG A 37 4.67 8.94 -17.46
N ARG A 38 4.58 9.93 -18.35
CA ARG A 38 3.52 10.05 -19.37
C ARG A 38 3.85 9.22 -20.62
N GLY A 39 2.81 8.68 -21.27
CA GLY A 39 2.92 8.00 -22.56
C GLY A 39 3.35 6.54 -22.50
N VAL A 40 3.19 5.88 -21.35
CA VAL A 40 3.34 4.42 -21.25
C VAL A 40 2.22 3.78 -22.06
N ARG A 41 2.61 2.94 -23.02
CA ARG A 41 1.66 2.25 -23.90
C ARG A 41 1.04 1.07 -23.16
N ALA A 42 -0.20 0.75 -23.50
CA ALA A 42 -0.88 -0.40 -22.94
C ALA A 42 -0.10 -1.71 -23.22
N PRO A 43 -0.16 -2.71 -22.32
CA PRO A 43 0.42 -4.04 -22.48
C PRO A 43 0.29 -4.66 -23.88
N LEU A 44 -0.89 -4.57 -24.50
CA LEU A 44 -1.17 -5.07 -25.86
C LEU A 44 -0.26 -4.48 -26.95
N GLU A 45 0.13 -3.22 -26.82
CA GLU A 45 1.02 -2.59 -27.80
C GLU A 45 2.46 -3.08 -27.69
N SER A 46 2.86 -3.56 -26.50
CA SER A 46 4.20 -4.13 -26.28
C SER A 46 4.35 -5.51 -26.95
N LEU A 47 3.26 -6.25 -27.15
CA LEU A 47 3.25 -7.55 -27.83
C LEU A 47 3.70 -7.46 -29.28
N ARG A 48 3.37 -6.37 -29.97
CA ARG A 48 3.60 -6.20 -31.42
C ARG A 48 5.07 -6.10 -31.83
N GLY A 49 6.01 -6.03 -30.87
CA GLY A 49 7.45 -5.93 -31.12
C GLY A 49 8.28 -7.15 -30.67
N ALA A 50 7.69 -8.12 -29.98
CA ALA A 50 8.43 -9.26 -29.42
C ALA A 50 8.57 -10.40 -30.44
N ARG A 51 9.77 -11.03 -30.53
CA ARG A 51 9.96 -12.24 -31.34
C ARG A 51 9.33 -13.45 -30.64
N PRO A 52 8.51 -14.27 -31.33
CA PRO A 52 7.95 -15.49 -30.74
C PRO A 52 9.03 -16.48 -30.30
N GLY A 53 8.80 -17.16 -29.16
CA GLY A 53 9.43 -18.45 -28.86
C GLY A 53 10.90 -18.45 -28.36
N VAL A 54 11.52 -17.31 -28.01
CA VAL A 54 12.86 -17.31 -27.40
C VAL A 54 12.79 -16.92 -25.93
N ALA A 55 13.21 -17.82 -25.04
CA ALA A 55 13.47 -17.50 -23.63
C ALA A 55 14.70 -16.60 -23.52
N GLY A 56 14.62 -15.55 -22.73
CA GLY A 56 15.72 -14.62 -22.47
C GLY A 56 15.27 -13.56 -21.48
N PRO A 57 16.15 -12.96 -20.67
CA PRO A 57 15.73 -11.95 -19.71
C PRO A 57 15.03 -10.78 -20.42
N GLY A 58 14.13 -10.10 -19.70
CA GLY A 58 13.66 -8.76 -20.06
C GLY A 58 14.84 -7.79 -20.20
N ARG A 59 14.54 -6.50 -20.42
CA ARG A 59 15.60 -5.49 -20.57
C ARG A 59 16.52 -5.51 -19.32
N PRO A 60 17.86 -5.53 -19.48
CA PRO A 60 18.76 -5.42 -18.33
C PRO A 60 18.48 -4.09 -17.60
N PRO A 61 18.39 -4.11 -16.26
CA PRO A 61 17.97 -2.93 -15.51
C PRO A 61 18.98 -1.79 -15.71
N GLY A 62 18.46 -0.60 -16.01
CA GLY A 62 19.23 0.64 -15.90
C GLY A 62 19.44 1.02 -14.44
N ALA A 63 19.89 2.25 -14.17
CA ALA A 63 19.80 2.78 -12.81
C ALA A 63 18.32 2.82 -12.37
N PRO A 64 17.97 2.41 -11.14
CA PRO A 64 16.59 2.36 -10.70
C PRO A 64 15.95 3.76 -10.72
N HIS A 65 14.67 3.82 -11.10
CA HIS A 65 13.85 5.01 -10.97
C HIS A 65 13.54 5.25 -9.49
N VAL A 66 13.98 6.39 -8.96
CA VAL A 66 13.77 6.73 -7.56
C VAL A 66 12.42 7.42 -7.41
N ILE A 67 11.55 6.84 -6.58
CA ILE A 67 10.27 7.42 -6.16
C ILE A 67 10.42 7.87 -4.70
N LYS A 68 10.12 9.12 -4.42
CA LYS A 68 10.24 9.68 -3.06
C LYS A 68 8.87 9.81 -2.42
N VAL A 69 8.73 9.29 -1.21
CA VAL A 69 7.47 9.40 -0.46
C VAL A 69 7.68 10.07 0.88
N ALA A 70 6.68 10.84 1.32
CA ALA A 70 6.63 11.34 2.68
C ALA A 70 5.50 10.65 3.44
N LEU A 71 5.83 10.14 4.63
CA LEU A 71 4.83 9.66 5.58
C LEU A 71 4.64 10.71 6.67
N ILE A 72 3.45 11.29 6.74
CA ILE A 72 3.06 12.33 7.68
C ILE A 72 2.25 11.68 8.80
N ARG A 73 2.76 11.76 10.03
CA ARG A 73 2.04 11.26 11.22
C ARG A 73 1.10 12.34 11.75
N ILE A 74 -0.18 12.00 11.89
CA ILE A 74 -1.25 12.84 12.41
C ILE A 74 -1.84 12.21 13.67
N GLU A 75 -2.04 13.02 14.71
CA GLU A 75 -2.77 12.64 15.91
C GLU A 75 -3.81 13.73 16.23
N PHE A 76 -4.73 13.45 17.14
CA PHE A 76 -5.86 14.32 17.45
C PHE A 76 -5.61 15.08 18.76
N LYS A 77 -6.19 16.27 18.91
CA LYS A 77 -6.03 17.05 20.17
C LYS A 77 -6.89 16.47 21.28
N THR A 78 -8.06 15.99 20.93
CA THR A 78 -9.09 15.45 21.82
C THR A 78 -9.82 14.31 21.11
N ASP A 79 -10.48 13.48 21.91
CA ASP A 79 -11.38 12.43 21.43
C ASP A 79 -12.68 12.49 22.25
N ARG A 80 -13.67 13.22 21.74
CA ARG A 80 -15.01 13.27 22.36
C ARG A 80 -15.84 12.02 22.07
N GLY A 81 -15.44 11.25 21.06
CA GLY A 81 -16.10 9.99 20.65
C GLY A 81 -15.86 8.88 21.66
N GLY A 82 -14.67 8.88 22.28
CA GLY A 82 -14.28 7.92 23.30
C GLY A 82 -14.33 6.51 22.75
N SER A 83 -15.15 5.64 23.34
CA SER A 83 -15.25 4.24 22.93
C SER A 83 -15.82 4.00 21.53
N LYS A 84 -16.15 5.05 20.77
CA LYS A 84 -16.56 4.92 19.37
C LYS A 84 -15.40 4.95 18.40
N SER A 85 -14.20 5.23 18.89
CA SER A 85 -12.95 5.17 18.16
C SER A 85 -11.97 4.29 18.94
N THR A 86 -11.01 3.71 18.24
CA THR A 86 -9.95 2.93 18.87
C THR A 86 -8.82 3.85 19.34
N GLY A 87 -8.45 3.74 20.62
CA GLY A 87 -7.39 4.54 21.23
C GLY A 87 -7.91 5.79 21.94
N ASP A 88 -7.05 6.80 22.09
CA ASP A 88 -7.38 8.10 22.72
C ASP A 88 -7.07 9.30 21.80
N GLY A 89 -6.91 9.02 20.51
CA GLY A 89 -6.49 9.97 19.49
C GLY A 89 -4.98 10.25 19.46
N ARG A 90 -4.15 9.52 20.22
CA ARG A 90 -2.68 9.58 20.16
C ARG A 90 -2.08 8.26 19.69
N PHE A 91 -0.89 8.34 19.10
CA PHE A 91 -0.11 7.13 18.81
C PHE A 91 0.26 6.39 20.10
N ASP A 92 0.09 5.08 20.11
CA ASP A 92 0.53 4.20 21.17
C ASP A 92 2.06 4.08 21.17
N LEU A 93 2.68 4.77 22.14
CA LEU A 93 4.12 4.74 22.37
C LEU A 93 4.51 3.82 23.54
N SER A 94 3.58 2.99 24.01
CA SER A 94 3.81 2.06 25.09
C SER A 94 4.81 0.97 24.70
N ASN A 95 5.35 0.30 25.72
CA ASN A 95 6.12 -0.92 25.54
C ASN A 95 5.31 -2.09 26.12
N PRO A 96 4.69 -2.93 25.29
CA PRO A 96 3.80 -3.98 25.76
C PRO A 96 4.55 -5.19 26.36
N GLY A 97 5.88 -5.13 26.45
CA GLY A 97 6.72 -6.18 27.03
C GLY A 97 6.97 -7.37 26.07
N ASP A 98 7.70 -8.38 26.54
CA ASP A 98 8.17 -9.49 25.69
C ASP A 98 7.12 -10.55 25.36
N SER A 99 6.05 -10.64 26.16
CA SER A 99 4.96 -11.59 25.96
C SER A 99 3.93 -11.14 24.93
N ALA A 100 3.88 -9.85 24.60
CA ALA A 100 2.96 -9.33 23.60
C ALA A 100 3.30 -9.88 22.20
N PRO A 101 2.28 -10.31 21.41
CA PRO A 101 2.49 -10.76 20.05
C PRO A 101 3.34 -9.78 19.25
N ARG A 102 4.33 -10.32 18.53
CA ARG A 102 5.25 -9.53 17.71
C ARG A 102 4.62 -9.30 16.33
N ILE A 103 3.47 -8.66 16.29
CA ILE A 103 2.75 -8.31 15.06
C ILE A 103 2.39 -6.84 15.21
N ASP A 104 3.09 -5.96 14.48
CA ASP A 104 2.93 -4.50 14.51
C ASP A 104 2.50 -3.94 15.87
N ARG A 105 3.35 -4.22 16.87
CA ARG A 105 3.10 -3.83 18.26
C ARG A 105 3.74 -2.47 18.55
N PRO A 106 3.20 -1.72 19.53
CA PRO A 106 3.81 -0.49 20.03
C PRO A 106 5.27 -0.69 20.49
N PRO A 107 6.12 0.35 20.42
CA PRO A 107 5.75 1.75 20.17
C PRO A 107 5.64 2.12 18.68
N HIS A 108 4.50 2.70 18.28
CA HIS A 108 4.23 3.21 16.93
C HIS A 108 4.84 4.60 16.72
N ASN A 109 6.16 4.66 16.86
CA ASN A 109 6.95 5.89 16.74
C ASN A 109 7.50 6.08 15.32
N ARG A 110 8.37 7.09 15.15
CA ARG A 110 9.00 7.36 13.86
C ARG A 110 9.76 6.14 13.28
N LYS A 111 10.47 5.37 14.12
CA LYS A 111 11.24 4.19 13.68
C LYS A 111 10.32 3.10 13.15
N PHE A 112 9.18 2.87 13.81
CA PHE A 112 8.16 1.91 13.35
C PHE A 112 7.74 2.20 11.90
N TYR A 113 7.35 3.43 11.59
CA TYR A 113 6.96 3.79 10.22
C TYR A 113 8.12 3.86 9.23
N GLN A 114 9.34 4.18 9.68
CA GLN A 114 10.54 4.09 8.83
C GLN A 114 10.79 2.64 8.38
N ASP A 115 10.53 1.67 9.25
CA ASP A 115 10.73 0.26 8.93
C ASP A 115 9.63 -0.29 8.01
N HIS A 116 8.40 0.21 8.12
CA HIS A 116 7.37 -0.08 7.12
C HIS A 116 7.71 0.48 5.74
N LEU A 117 8.29 1.68 5.68
CA LEU A 117 8.79 2.25 4.41
C LEU A 117 9.98 1.45 3.84
N GLU A 118 10.83 0.86 4.70
CA GLU A 118 11.86 -0.08 4.26
C GLU A 118 11.25 -1.39 3.75
N ALA A 119 10.21 -1.92 4.41
CA ALA A 119 9.49 -3.10 3.93
C ALA A 119 8.85 -2.85 2.55
N LEU A 120 8.25 -1.68 2.36
CA LEU A 120 7.69 -1.21 1.09
C LEU A 120 8.76 -1.12 -0.01
N ARG A 121 9.90 -0.48 0.29
CA ARG A 121 11.06 -0.40 -0.63
C ARG A 121 11.49 -1.79 -1.08
N ARG A 122 11.63 -2.73 -0.14
CA ARG A 122 12.04 -4.11 -0.43
C ARG A 122 11.03 -4.87 -1.28
N TYR A 123 9.74 -4.67 -1.01
CA TYR A 123 8.66 -5.27 -1.77
C TYR A 123 8.68 -4.78 -3.23
N TYR A 124 8.67 -3.46 -3.45
CA TYR A 124 8.67 -2.91 -4.81
C TYR A 124 10.00 -3.10 -5.55
N ASP A 125 11.14 -3.25 -4.86
CA ASP A 125 12.39 -3.70 -5.48
C ASP A 125 12.23 -5.10 -6.10
N VAL A 126 11.52 -6.03 -5.42
CA VAL A 126 11.20 -7.35 -5.99
C VAL A 126 10.16 -7.25 -7.11
N GLN A 127 9.05 -6.55 -6.87
CA GLN A 127 7.95 -6.48 -7.84
C GLN A 127 8.35 -5.77 -9.14
N SER A 128 9.31 -4.84 -9.08
CA SER A 128 9.85 -4.10 -10.23
C SER A 128 11.14 -4.71 -10.83
N TYR A 129 11.61 -5.86 -10.33
CA TYR A 129 12.90 -6.45 -10.72
C TYR A 129 14.10 -5.50 -10.57
N GLY A 130 14.08 -4.71 -9.49
CA GLY A 130 15.11 -3.72 -9.15
C GLY A 130 15.12 -2.47 -10.03
N THR A 131 14.04 -2.22 -10.79
CA THR A 131 13.94 -1.02 -11.64
C THR A 131 13.33 0.18 -10.93
N VAL A 132 12.72 -0.02 -9.75
CA VAL A 132 12.19 1.05 -8.90
C VAL A 132 12.86 1.01 -7.53
N ASP A 133 13.19 2.19 -7.03
CA ASP A 133 13.68 2.43 -5.68
C ASP A 133 12.76 3.42 -4.95
N ILE A 134 11.98 2.93 -3.98
CA ILE A 134 11.15 3.79 -3.12
C ILE A 134 11.98 4.30 -1.93
N GLN A 135 12.02 5.62 -1.77
CA GLN A 135 12.74 6.31 -0.70
C GLN A 135 11.76 7.11 0.16
N GLY A 136 11.52 6.64 1.38
CA GLY A 136 10.56 7.23 2.31
C GLY A 136 11.18 8.12 3.40
N GLU A 137 10.48 9.19 3.78
CA GLU A 137 10.83 10.02 4.93
C GLU A 137 9.61 10.21 5.86
N VAL A 138 9.78 9.91 7.15
CA VAL A 138 8.71 10.07 8.16
C VAL A 138 8.79 11.44 8.84
N TRP A 139 7.65 12.12 8.92
CA TRP A 139 7.44 13.43 9.52
C TRP A 139 6.51 13.37 10.74
N PRO A 140 6.78 14.15 11.80
CA PRO A 140 7.93 15.04 12.01
C PRO A 140 9.28 14.29 12.06
N ARG A 141 10.35 14.91 11.56
CA ARG A 141 11.65 14.23 11.40
C ARG A 141 12.46 14.10 12.67
N ASP A 142 12.52 15.17 13.44
CA ASP A 142 13.39 15.30 14.60
C ASP A 142 12.58 15.22 15.90
N THR A 143 11.94 14.08 16.11
CA THR A 143 11.10 13.84 17.29
C THR A 143 11.92 13.89 18.59
N SER A 144 13.22 13.59 18.53
CA SER A 144 14.14 13.69 19.66
C SER A 144 14.37 15.11 20.15
N ARG A 145 14.55 16.08 19.22
CA ARG A 145 14.81 17.47 19.58
C ARG A 145 13.52 18.22 19.92
N THR A 146 12.44 17.96 19.18
CA THR A 146 11.20 18.72 19.33
C THR A 146 10.28 18.14 20.41
N GLY A 147 10.42 16.85 20.73
CA GLY A 147 9.47 16.10 21.56
C GLY A 147 8.12 15.85 20.87
N VAL A 148 7.91 16.37 19.65
CA VAL A 148 6.67 16.21 18.89
C VAL A 148 6.73 14.90 18.10
N GLN A 149 5.80 14.00 18.42
CA GLN A 149 5.74 12.66 17.80
C GLN A 149 4.94 12.66 16.51
N ALA A 150 3.88 13.47 16.43
CA ALA A 150 3.00 13.63 15.29
C ALA A 150 2.45 15.06 15.24
N TYR A 151 1.95 15.49 14.08
CA TYR A 151 1.24 16.77 13.97
C TYR A 151 -0.20 16.61 14.46
N GLN A 152 -0.76 17.67 15.05
CA GLN A 152 -2.05 17.60 15.72
C GLN A 152 -3.16 18.31 14.95
N VAL A 153 -4.29 17.64 14.76
CA VAL A 153 -5.51 18.21 14.14
C VAL A 153 -6.59 18.44 15.19
N GLY A 154 -7.87 18.55 14.80
CA GLY A 154 -9.01 18.78 15.69
C GLY A 154 -9.33 17.60 16.61
N ASP A 155 -10.61 17.42 16.88
CA ASP A 155 -11.12 16.27 17.64
C ASP A 155 -11.22 15.04 16.72
N MET A 156 -10.88 13.85 17.21
CA MET A 156 -10.94 12.62 16.43
C MET A 156 -12.35 12.36 15.87
N ALA A 157 -13.39 12.61 16.66
CA ALA A 157 -14.78 12.38 16.27
C ALA A 157 -15.32 13.40 15.25
N ASP A 158 -14.50 14.34 14.77
CA ASP A 158 -14.84 15.23 13.66
C ASP A 158 -14.57 14.56 12.29
N TYR A 159 -13.80 13.47 12.27
CA TYR A 159 -13.39 12.75 11.06
C TYR A 159 -14.08 11.39 10.91
N GLY A 160 -15.19 11.16 11.62
CA GLY A 160 -16.04 9.98 11.52
C GLY A 160 -17.47 10.29 12.00
N PRO A 161 -18.44 9.37 11.86
CA PRO A 161 -18.31 8.05 11.26
C PRO A 161 -18.30 8.08 9.72
N TRP A 162 -17.77 7.03 9.11
CA TRP A 162 -17.76 6.85 7.65
C TRP A 162 -18.88 5.94 7.19
N ALA A 163 -19.49 6.28 6.06
CA ALA A 163 -20.55 5.49 5.46
C ALA A 163 -20.38 5.45 3.94
N PHE A 164 -20.54 4.26 3.35
CA PHE A 164 -20.52 4.08 1.91
C PHE A 164 -21.58 4.94 1.21
N GLY A 165 -21.17 5.79 0.28
CA GLY A 165 -22.07 6.66 -0.48
C GLY A 165 -21.44 7.96 -0.97
N SER A 166 -22.29 8.87 -1.46
CA SER A 166 -21.87 10.13 -2.08
C SER A 166 -21.21 11.14 -1.14
N SER A 167 -21.35 10.97 0.18
CA SER A 167 -20.72 11.83 1.19
C SER A 167 -19.26 11.50 1.48
N ILE A 168 -18.75 10.35 1.03
CA ILE A 168 -17.36 9.94 1.30
C ILE A 168 -16.37 10.96 0.75
N TYR A 169 -16.52 11.31 -0.53
CA TYR A 169 -15.53 12.16 -1.20
C TYR A 169 -15.40 13.55 -0.55
N PRO A 170 -16.48 14.30 -0.27
CA PRO A 170 -16.37 15.57 0.47
C PRO A 170 -15.73 15.45 1.86
N ALA A 171 -16.01 14.37 2.61
CA ALA A 171 -15.39 14.12 3.90
C ALA A 171 -13.88 13.85 3.77
N ALA A 172 -13.50 13.02 2.80
CA ALA A 172 -12.10 12.73 2.47
C ALA A 172 -11.32 13.99 2.04
N VAL A 173 -11.92 14.86 1.23
CA VAL A 173 -11.31 16.14 0.83
C VAL A 173 -11.10 17.07 2.02
N THR A 174 -12.07 17.12 2.95
CA THR A 174 -11.94 17.91 4.19
C THR A 174 -10.77 17.41 5.03
N MET A 175 -10.68 16.09 5.23
CA MET A 175 -9.56 15.47 5.96
C MET A 175 -8.21 15.74 5.29
N PHE A 176 -8.14 15.63 3.95
CA PHE A 176 -6.97 15.97 3.15
C PHE A 176 -6.49 17.41 3.36
N HIS A 177 -7.40 18.38 3.32
CA HIS A 177 -7.04 19.78 3.58
C HIS A 177 -6.56 19.99 4.99
N GLU A 178 -7.32 19.55 5.98
CA GLU A 178 -7.01 19.82 7.38
C GLU A 178 -5.69 19.17 7.81
N PHE A 179 -5.44 17.92 7.42
CA PHE A 179 -4.26 17.18 7.84
C PHE A 179 -2.99 17.77 7.23
N LEU A 180 -2.99 18.07 5.92
CA LEU A 180 -1.82 18.65 5.25
C LEU A 180 -1.55 20.09 5.68
N LEU A 181 -2.59 20.92 5.84
CA LEU A 181 -2.43 22.29 6.33
C LEU A 181 -1.92 22.32 7.78
N ALA A 182 -2.41 21.42 8.64
CA ALA A 182 -1.93 21.28 10.01
C ALA A 182 -0.46 20.85 10.06
N ALA A 183 -0.07 19.86 9.24
CA ALA A 183 1.31 19.39 9.14
C ALA A 183 2.26 20.51 8.68
N ASP A 184 1.91 21.25 7.63
CA ASP A 184 2.73 22.35 7.11
C ASP A 184 2.91 23.47 8.16
N ALA A 185 1.81 23.91 8.78
CA ALA A 185 1.84 24.98 9.79
C ALA A 185 2.67 24.57 11.02
N GLN A 186 2.51 23.35 11.51
CA GLN A 186 3.24 22.86 12.68
C GLN A 186 4.71 22.57 12.38
N ALA A 187 5.05 22.05 11.19
CA ALA A 187 6.44 21.91 10.77
C ALA A 187 7.17 23.25 10.82
N LYS A 188 6.55 24.31 10.29
CA LYS A 188 7.08 25.69 10.34
C LYS A 188 7.24 26.20 11.77
N ALA A 189 6.26 25.96 12.64
CA ALA A 189 6.36 26.31 14.06
C ALA A 189 7.54 25.61 14.76
N LEU A 190 7.89 24.39 14.32
CA LEU A 190 9.04 23.62 14.80
C LEU A 190 10.39 24.01 14.16
N ARG A 191 10.40 25.08 13.34
CA ARG A 191 11.54 25.53 12.54
C ARG A 191 12.05 24.46 11.57
N ASP A 192 11.13 23.65 11.07
CA ASP A 192 11.35 22.72 9.95
C ASP A 192 10.45 23.13 8.78
N THR A 193 10.62 22.51 7.62
CA THR A 193 9.76 22.75 6.44
C THR A 193 9.66 21.46 5.66
N ILE A 194 8.43 20.96 5.49
CA ILE A 194 8.15 19.79 4.67
C ILE A 194 8.39 20.19 3.20
N PRO A 195 9.36 19.59 2.50
CA PRO A 195 9.68 19.98 1.13
C PRO A 195 8.72 19.28 0.16
N TRP A 196 7.43 19.61 0.22
CA TRP A 196 6.32 18.94 -0.50
C TRP A 196 6.65 18.62 -1.97
N TYR A 197 7.24 19.57 -2.70
CA TYR A 197 7.66 19.43 -4.11
C TYR A 197 8.67 18.30 -4.39
N ARG A 198 9.27 17.68 -3.38
CA ARG A 198 10.25 16.59 -3.53
C ARG A 198 9.65 15.20 -3.53
N TYR A 199 8.41 15.08 -3.09
CA TYR A 199 7.75 13.79 -2.94
C TYR A 199 6.83 13.54 -4.12
N ASP A 200 6.92 12.33 -4.65
CA ASP A 200 6.07 11.78 -5.69
C ASP A 200 4.79 11.20 -5.08
N GLY A 201 4.83 10.76 -3.81
CA GLY A 201 3.66 10.26 -3.07
C GLY A 201 3.63 10.76 -1.62
N LEU A 202 2.42 10.94 -1.09
CA LEU A 202 2.18 11.34 0.30
C LEU A 202 1.33 10.30 1.00
N LEU A 203 1.87 9.74 2.09
CA LEU A 203 1.19 8.85 3.00
C LEU A 203 0.86 9.65 4.25
N ILE A 204 -0.36 9.56 4.74
CA ILE A 204 -0.80 10.19 5.98
C ILE A 204 -1.24 9.09 6.91
N VAL A 205 -0.48 8.88 7.99
CA VAL A 205 -0.86 7.93 9.03
C VAL A 205 -1.55 8.69 10.15
N HIS A 206 -2.76 8.29 10.54
CA HIS A 206 -3.46 8.85 11.70
C HIS A 206 -3.38 7.93 12.92
N ALA A 207 -3.45 8.49 14.12
CA ALA A 207 -3.61 7.72 15.35
C ALA A 207 -4.95 6.95 15.36
N GLY A 208 -4.98 5.79 16.02
CA GLY A 208 -6.16 4.91 16.07
C GLY A 208 -6.17 3.79 15.03
N SER A 209 -7.21 2.95 15.09
CA SER A 209 -7.30 1.73 14.27
C SER A 209 -8.09 1.94 12.99
N ASP A 210 -7.98 0.97 12.08
CA ASP A 210 -8.69 0.97 10.79
C ASP A 210 -10.16 0.59 10.94
N LEU A 211 -11.07 1.38 10.38
CA LEU A 211 -12.48 1.00 10.28
C LEU A 211 -12.69 -0.36 9.58
N GLN A 212 -11.86 -0.70 8.59
CA GLN A 212 -11.96 -1.97 7.87
C GLN A 212 -11.54 -3.18 8.72
N SER A 213 -10.86 -2.96 9.85
CA SER A 213 -10.48 -4.03 10.79
C SER A 213 -11.37 -4.11 12.04
N ASP A 214 -12.37 -3.23 12.19
CA ASP A 214 -13.39 -3.26 13.27
C ASP A 214 -14.40 -4.39 13.05
N VAL A 215 -14.05 -5.58 13.53
CA VAL A 215 -14.84 -6.80 13.36
C VAL A 215 -16.06 -6.81 14.27
N LEU A 216 -15.94 -6.24 15.47
CA LEU A 216 -17.00 -6.23 16.50
C LEU A 216 -18.03 -5.13 16.31
N GLN A 217 -17.77 -4.14 15.46
CA GLN A 217 -18.66 -3.03 15.16
C GLN A 217 -18.83 -2.03 16.30
N ASP A 218 -17.81 -1.91 17.16
CA ASP A 218 -17.86 -1.06 18.35
C ASP A 218 -17.02 0.22 18.25
N SER A 219 -16.19 0.38 17.21
CA SER A 219 -15.47 1.62 16.89
C SER A 219 -15.92 2.29 15.57
N PRO A 220 -17.21 2.67 15.41
CA PRO A 220 -17.75 3.19 14.14
C PRO A 220 -17.18 4.56 13.69
N GLU A 221 -16.46 5.27 14.56
CA GLU A 221 -15.80 6.54 14.27
C GLU A 221 -14.31 6.35 13.87
N ASP A 222 -13.80 5.11 13.82
CA ASP A 222 -12.50 4.80 13.23
C ASP A 222 -12.46 5.26 11.76
N ILE A 223 -11.29 5.74 11.33
CA ILE A 223 -11.05 6.23 9.98
C ILE A 223 -10.60 5.03 9.12
N PRO A 224 -11.18 4.84 7.92
CA PRO A 224 -10.77 3.76 7.02
C PRO A 224 -9.43 4.07 6.35
N THR A 225 -8.74 3.02 5.92
CA THR A 225 -7.67 3.13 4.92
C THR A 225 -8.27 3.50 3.55
N PHE A 226 -7.62 4.41 2.82
CA PHE A 226 -7.92 4.66 1.41
C PHE A 226 -6.89 5.57 0.72
N THR A 227 -6.75 5.40 -0.58
CA THR A 227 -6.10 6.34 -1.50
C THR A 227 -7.10 7.38 -2.02
N LEU A 228 -6.77 8.65 -1.84
CA LEU A 228 -7.56 9.79 -2.31
C LEU A 228 -6.92 10.45 -3.54
N GLY A 229 -7.74 10.66 -4.58
CA GLY A 229 -7.41 11.56 -5.68
C GLY A 229 -8.40 12.71 -5.79
N VAL A 230 -7.95 13.95 -5.54
CA VAL A 230 -8.83 15.12 -5.51
C VAL A 230 -9.00 15.77 -6.90
N ALA A 231 -10.10 16.51 -7.07
CA ALA A 231 -10.39 17.34 -8.22
C ALA A 231 -9.46 18.55 -8.31
N ASP A 232 -9.37 19.17 -9.49
CA ASP A 232 -8.49 20.32 -9.72
C ASP A 232 -8.75 21.51 -8.79
N THR A 233 -10.00 21.70 -8.38
CA THR A 233 -10.43 22.75 -7.44
C THR A 233 -10.01 22.50 -6.00
N ASP A 234 -9.72 21.25 -5.65
CA ASP A 234 -9.43 20.80 -4.29
C ASP A 234 -7.92 20.57 -4.06
N ARG A 235 -7.11 20.81 -5.09
CA ARG A 235 -5.65 20.67 -5.01
C ARG A 235 -5.04 21.67 -4.04
N LEU A 236 -4.02 21.23 -3.28
CA LEU A 236 -3.28 22.09 -2.36
C LEU A 236 -1.95 22.55 -2.95
N VAL A 237 -1.69 23.86 -2.89
CA VAL A 237 -0.40 24.44 -3.27
C VAL A 237 0.25 25.08 -2.05
N PHE A 238 1.43 24.60 -1.68
CA PHE A 238 2.22 25.21 -0.62
C PHE A 238 3.20 26.25 -1.22
N PRO A 239 3.36 27.44 -0.59
CA PRO A 239 4.18 28.53 -1.12
C PRO A 239 5.62 28.13 -1.50
N ASP A 240 6.22 27.21 -0.75
CA ASP A 240 7.60 26.76 -0.97
C ASP A 240 7.75 25.83 -2.19
N SER A 241 6.64 25.23 -2.68
CA SER A 241 6.63 24.33 -3.83
C SER A 241 6.72 25.09 -5.16
N ILE A 242 6.19 26.31 -5.23
CA ILE A 242 6.03 27.11 -6.46
C ILE A 242 7.36 27.32 -7.23
N LYS A 243 8.49 27.43 -6.52
CA LYS A 243 9.78 27.83 -7.13
C LYS A 243 10.57 26.66 -7.75
N ARG A 244 10.10 25.43 -7.65
CA ARG A 244 10.95 24.24 -7.88
C ARG A 244 10.34 23.18 -8.81
N CYS A 245 9.20 23.49 -9.43
CA CYS A 245 8.43 22.57 -10.26
C CYS A 245 8.68 22.82 -11.75
N THR A 246 8.67 21.75 -12.54
CA THR A 246 8.69 21.88 -14.01
C THR A 246 7.27 22.09 -14.49
N PRO A 247 6.94 23.19 -15.21
CA PRO A 247 5.58 23.43 -15.69
C PRO A 247 5.18 22.35 -16.70
N ASP A 248 4.02 21.73 -16.50
CA ASP A 248 3.34 21.02 -17.56
C ASP A 248 2.50 22.02 -18.38
N PRO A 249 2.78 22.22 -19.68
CA PRO A 249 2.03 23.16 -20.50
C PRO A 249 0.54 22.81 -20.66
N SER A 250 0.13 21.57 -20.38
CA SER A 250 -1.30 21.18 -20.36
C SER A 250 -2.02 21.39 -19.02
N ASP A 251 -1.30 21.74 -17.95
CA ASP A 251 -1.86 21.94 -16.61
C ASP A 251 -1.40 23.29 -16.05
N THR A 252 -2.33 24.26 -16.02
CA THR A 252 -2.06 25.64 -15.58
C THR A 252 -1.65 25.73 -14.11
N LEU A 253 -1.94 24.69 -13.30
CA LEU A 253 -1.52 24.59 -11.92
C LEU A 253 -0.22 23.78 -11.75
N ALA A 254 0.24 23.02 -12.74
CA ALA A 254 1.45 22.20 -12.61
C ALA A 254 2.72 23.00 -12.34
N ALA A 255 2.76 24.28 -12.76
CA ALA A 255 3.82 25.22 -12.39
C ALA A 255 3.98 25.40 -10.86
N TYR A 256 2.99 24.97 -10.07
CA TYR A 256 2.93 25.15 -8.63
C TYR A 256 3.10 23.85 -7.81
N CYS A 257 3.37 22.69 -8.46
CA CYS A 257 3.31 21.35 -7.85
C CYS A 257 2.16 21.18 -6.85
N PRO A 258 0.90 21.28 -7.31
CA PRO A 258 -0.23 21.00 -6.46
C PRO A 258 -0.14 19.57 -5.94
N ILE A 259 -0.32 19.40 -4.64
CA ILE A 259 -0.67 18.12 -4.08
C ILE A 259 -2.11 17.83 -4.50
N ARG A 260 -2.28 16.66 -5.08
CA ARG A 260 -3.55 16.21 -5.64
C ARG A 260 -3.94 14.81 -5.18
N ASP A 261 -3.01 14.10 -4.54
CA ASP A 261 -3.18 12.71 -4.11
C ASP A 261 -2.53 12.50 -2.76
N CYS A 262 -3.13 11.62 -1.97
CA CYS A 262 -2.49 11.02 -0.80
C CYS A 262 -3.14 9.69 -0.45
N LEU A 263 -2.43 8.92 0.36
CA LEU A 263 -2.94 7.73 1.02
C LEU A 263 -3.21 8.06 2.49
N PHE A 264 -4.38 7.68 3.02
CA PHE A 264 -4.65 7.64 4.45
C PHE A 264 -4.49 6.22 4.99
N LEU A 265 -3.70 6.11 6.06
CA LEU A 265 -3.41 4.87 6.76
C LEU A 265 -3.73 5.01 8.25
N PRO A 266 -4.21 3.93 8.88
CA PRO A 266 -4.37 3.85 10.32
C PRO A 266 -3.03 3.65 10.99
N GLU A 267 -2.98 3.91 12.29
CA GLU A 267 -1.81 3.61 13.10
C GLU A 267 -1.58 2.09 13.18
N THR A 268 -2.66 1.32 13.20
CA THR A 268 -2.64 -0.14 13.30
C THR A 268 -3.90 -0.75 12.68
N ILE A 269 -3.80 -2.03 12.30
CA ILE A 269 -4.94 -2.89 11.95
C ILE A 269 -5.17 -3.98 13.02
N ASN A 270 -4.50 -3.86 14.17
CA ASN A 270 -4.68 -4.76 15.30
C ASN A 270 -5.81 -4.25 16.20
N GLN A 271 -6.97 -4.90 16.16
CA GLN A 271 -8.09 -4.63 17.06
C GLN A 271 -8.92 -5.90 17.30
N ASP A 272 -9.83 -5.89 18.27
CA ASP A 272 -10.73 -7.02 18.57
C ASP A 272 -10.05 -8.38 18.83
N GLY A 273 -8.78 -8.35 19.26
CA GLY A 273 -7.97 -9.56 19.43
C GLY A 273 -7.51 -10.20 18.11
N TYR A 274 -7.64 -9.48 17.00
CA TYR A 274 -7.18 -9.85 15.68
C TYR A 274 -5.88 -9.14 15.34
N TYR A 275 -5.00 -9.85 14.65
CA TYR A 275 -3.67 -9.38 14.34
C TYR A 275 -3.45 -9.24 12.83
N GLY A 276 -2.74 -8.20 12.45
CA GLY A 276 -2.27 -7.96 11.09
C GLY A 276 -1.12 -6.96 11.07
N THR A 277 -0.43 -6.87 9.93
CA THR A 277 0.61 -5.86 9.73
C THR A 277 0.26 -4.89 8.62
N LEU A 278 0.67 -3.63 8.78
CA LEU A 278 0.49 -2.57 7.79
C LEU A 278 1.25 -2.83 6.49
N ASN A 279 2.21 -3.77 6.45
CA ASN A 279 3.01 -4.05 5.25
C ASN A 279 2.18 -4.25 3.98
N ALA A 280 1.19 -5.13 4.03
CA ALA A 280 0.38 -5.41 2.84
C ALA A 280 -0.62 -4.31 2.53
N VAL A 281 -1.11 -3.60 3.55
CA VAL A 281 -1.98 -2.42 3.39
C VAL A 281 -1.22 -1.30 2.68
N ILE A 282 -0.04 -0.94 3.18
CA ILE A 282 0.84 0.07 2.58
C ILE A 282 1.22 -0.35 1.16
N ALA A 283 1.58 -1.62 0.92
CA ALA A 283 1.94 -2.09 -0.41
C ALA A 283 0.79 -1.98 -1.42
N HIS A 284 -0.43 -2.39 -1.03
CA HIS A 284 -1.65 -2.31 -1.84
C HIS A 284 -1.95 -0.86 -2.22
N GLU A 285 -2.01 0.01 -1.21
CA GLU A 285 -2.39 1.40 -1.37
C GLU A 285 -1.35 2.24 -2.10
N ASP A 286 -0.05 2.01 -1.88
CA ASP A 286 1.00 2.62 -2.70
C ASP A 286 0.96 2.11 -4.15
N GLY A 287 0.36 0.94 -4.40
CA GLY A 287 0.04 0.45 -5.73
C GLY A 287 -0.89 1.42 -6.47
N HIS A 288 -1.95 1.86 -5.81
CA HIS A 288 -2.81 2.94 -6.31
C HIS A 288 -2.03 4.25 -6.43
N LEU A 289 -1.44 4.73 -5.33
CA LEU A 289 -0.88 6.08 -5.25
C LEU A 289 0.30 6.30 -6.21
N LEU A 290 1.22 5.35 -6.31
CA LEU A 290 2.49 5.53 -7.02
C LEU A 290 2.45 5.02 -8.47
N PHE A 291 1.61 4.02 -8.74
CA PHE A 291 1.58 3.33 -10.04
C PHE A 291 0.19 3.36 -10.69
N GLY A 292 -0.82 3.94 -10.04
CA GLY A 292 -2.17 4.03 -10.57
C GLY A 292 -2.86 2.68 -10.73
N PHE A 293 -2.46 1.66 -9.97
CA PHE A 293 -3.16 0.38 -9.99
C PHE A 293 -4.64 0.58 -9.65
N SER A 294 -5.44 -0.39 -10.08
CA SER A 294 -6.88 -0.42 -9.88
C SER A 294 -7.25 -1.66 -9.09
N ASP A 295 -8.29 -1.55 -8.28
CA ASP A 295 -8.86 -2.71 -7.61
C ASP A 295 -9.37 -3.73 -8.62
N LEU A 296 -9.10 -4.99 -8.34
CA LEU A 296 -9.54 -6.14 -9.15
C LEU A 296 -10.74 -6.84 -8.52
N TYR A 297 -11.01 -6.62 -7.23
CA TYR A 297 -12.27 -7.05 -6.63
C TYR A 297 -13.43 -6.27 -7.25
N ASN A 298 -14.63 -6.83 -7.18
CA ASN A 298 -15.83 -6.15 -7.66
C ASN A 298 -16.16 -4.98 -6.73
N PHE A 299 -15.84 -3.75 -7.11
CA PHE A 299 -16.05 -2.56 -6.27
C PHE A 299 -17.52 -2.22 -5.98
N GLU A 300 -18.48 -2.77 -6.74
CA GLU A 300 -19.92 -2.59 -6.45
C GLU A 300 -20.39 -3.48 -5.29
N THR A 301 -19.77 -4.65 -5.12
CA THR A 301 -20.18 -5.67 -4.14
C THR A 301 -19.12 -5.95 -3.07
N GLY A 302 -17.90 -5.48 -3.30
CA GLY A 302 -16.67 -5.80 -2.60
C GLY A 302 -16.17 -7.25 -2.78
N LEU A 303 -16.83 -8.09 -3.58
CA LEU A 303 -16.47 -9.51 -3.68
C LEU A 303 -15.17 -9.73 -4.49
N PRO A 304 -14.27 -10.64 -4.05
CA PRO A 304 -13.08 -11.01 -4.80
C PRO A 304 -13.45 -11.56 -6.17
N VAL A 305 -12.59 -11.27 -7.15
CA VAL A 305 -12.65 -11.82 -8.50
C VAL A 305 -11.40 -12.66 -8.76
N VAL A 306 -10.23 -12.12 -8.44
CA VAL A 306 -8.92 -12.78 -8.49
C VAL A 306 -8.61 -13.46 -7.15
N GLY A 307 -9.09 -12.91 -6.04
CA GLY A 307 -8.85 -13.46 -4.70
C GLY A 307 -7.44 -13.16 -4.19
N TYR A 308 -6.90 -14.07 -3.36
CA TYR A 308 -5.58 -13.89 -2.75
C TYR A 308 -4.42 -13.78 -3.76
N TRP A 309 -4.62 -14.21 -5.01
CA TRP A 309 -3.58 -14.26 -6.04
C TRP A 309 -3.15 -12.90 -6.59
N SER A 310 -3.80 -11.79 -6.22
CA SER A 310 -3.33 -10.45 -6.52
C SER A 310 -3.34 -9.57 -5.29
N LEU A 311 -2.25 -8.82 -5.11
CA LEU A 311 -2.20 -7.72 -4.15
C LEU A 311 -3.41 -6.79 -4.27
N MET A 312 -3.84 -6.50 -5.51
CA MET A 312 -4.90 -5.53 -5.83
C MET A 312 -6.30 -6.13 -5.81
N ASP A 313 -6.46 -7.33 -5.27
CA ASP A 313 -7.76 -7.89 -4.87
C ASP A 313 -7.71 -8.10 -3.34
N THR A 314 -7.91 -9.31 -2.85
CA THR A 314 -7.90 -9.65 -1.42
C THR A 314 -6.55 -10.22 -0.96
N GLY A 315 -5.53 -10.19 -1.82
CA GLY A 315 -4.18 -10.68 -1.52
C GLY A 315 -3.52 -9.98 -0.35
N ASN A 316 -3.80 -8.70 -0.12
CA ASN A 316 -3.30 -7.99 1.05
C ASN A 316 -3.80 -8.57 2.39
N LEU A 317 -4.88 -9.37 2.39
CA LEU A 317 -5.41 -10.11 3.53
C LEU A 317 -4.83 -11.52 3.67
N ALA A 318 -3.90 -11.94 2.81
CA ALA A 318 -3.19 -13.20 2.95
C ALA A 318 -2.51 -13.26 4.33
N GLY A 319 -2.57 -14.43 4.96
CA GLY A 319 -2.19 -14.57 6.35
C GLY A 319 -1.72 -15.97 6.69
N GLY A 320 -1.06 -16.08 7.85
CA GLY A 320 -0.47 -17.33 8.31
C GLY A 320 -0.60 -17.49 9.81
N VAL A 321 -0.38 -18.73 10.26
CA VAL A 321 -0.28 -19.04 11.69
C VAL A 321 1.10 -18.64 12.19
N VAL A 322 1.14 -17.75 13.18
CA VAL A 322 2.37 -17.25 13.79
C VAL A 322 2.49 -17.81 15.21
N PRO A 323 3.58 -18.52 15.54
CA PRO A 323 3.84 -18.96 16.90
C PRO A 323 4.18 -17.75 17.79
N VAL A 324 3.61 -17.71 18.99
CA VAL A 324 3.87 -16.67 20.00
C VAL A 324 4.46 -17.27 21.28
N TYR A 325 4.92 -16.41 22.19
CA TYR A 325 5.52 -16.85 23.45
C TYR A 325 4.55 -17.71 24.26
N GLY A 326 5.06 -18.76 24.91
CA GLY A 326 4.23 -19.67 25.72
C GLY A 326 3.65 -20.87 24.97
N GLY A 327 3.99 -21.06 23.69
CA GLY A 327 3.54 -22.22 22.90
C GLY A 327 2.16 -22.05 22.28
N GLU A 328 1.56 -20.87 22.41
CA GLU A 328 0.33 -20.49 21.71
C GLU A 328 0.64 -20.05 20.26
N SER A 329 -0.40 -19.97 19.43
CA SER A 329 -0.30 -19.49 18.06
C SER A 329 -1.46 -18.56 17.74
N ILE A 330 -1.18 -17.50 17.00
CA ILE A 330 -2.20 -16.58 16.48
C ILE A 330 -2.27 -16.67 14.97
N PHE A 331 -3.37 -16.23 14.37
CA PHE A 331 -3.45 -16.00 12.93
C PHE A 331 -3.28 -14.51 12.66
N ALA A 332 -2.32 -14.16 11.80
CA ALA A 332 -2.04 -12.78 11.43
C ALA A 332 -2.08 -12.60 9.91
N VAL A 333 -2.63 -11.47 9.47
CA VAL A 333 -2.75 -11.11 8.04
C VAL A 333 -1.77 -10.01 7.64
N GLY A 334 -1.55 -9.85 6.34
CA GLY A 334 -0.78 -8.75 5.77
C GLY A 334 0.73 -8.80 6.03
N LEU A 335 1.23 -9.93 6.57
CA LEU A 335 2.63 -10.14 6.94
C LEU A 335 3.58 -9.94 5.75
N LEU A 336 3.24 -10.59 4.65
CA LEU A 336 3.91 -10.53 3.36
C LEU A 336 2.82 -10.24 2.31
N PRO A 337 2.85 -9.07 1.64
CA PRO A 337 1.98 -8.83 0.49
C PRO A 337 2.32 -9.82 -0.63
N PRO A 338 1.33 -10.50 -1.23
CA PRO A 338 1.58 -11.35 -2.38
C PRO A 338 1.89 -10.51 -3.61
N SER A 339 2.42 -11.14 -4.65
CA SER A 339 2.80 -10.49 -5.89
C SER A 339 1.62 -9.85 -6.61
N ILE A 340 1.94 -8.74 -7.28
CA ILE A 340 1.02 -7.99 -8.14
C ILE A 340 0.66 -8.87 -9.33
N ASP A 341 -0.60 -8.82 -9.80
CA ASP A 341 -0.99 -9.49 -11.04
C ASP A 341 -0.12 -9.02 -12.23
N PRO A 342 0.04 -9.86 -13.27
CA PRO A 342 1.02 -9.59 -14.31
C PRO A 342 0.67 -8.34 -15.13
N PHE A 343 -0.61 -7.98 -15.25
CA PHE A 343 -1.03 -6.80 -16.00
C PHE A 343 -0.61 -5.53 -15.27
N GLN A 344 -0.86 -5.42 -13.97
CA GLN A 344 -0.50 -4.22 -13.20
C GLN A 344 1.00 -4.18 -12.87
N ARG A 345 1.65 -5.33 -12.68
CA ARG A 345 3.11 -5.41 -12.47
C ARG A 345 3.90 -4.79 -13.63
N PHE A 346 3.34 -4.78 -14.84
CA PHE A 346 3.91 -4.07 -16.00
C PHE A 346 4.12 -2.57 -15.75
N TYR A 347 3.27 -1.94 -14.93
CA TYR A 347 3.36 -0.52 -14.59
C TYR A 347 4.27 -0.26 -13.37
N ALA A 348 4.66 -1.31 -12.63
CA ALA A 348 5.59 -1.22 -11.50
C ALA A 348 7.06 -1.04 -11.92
N GLY A 349 7.41 -1.39 -13.17
CA GLY A 349 8.79 -1.56 -13.62
C GLY A 349 8.92 -1.39 -15.14
N ASP A 350 10.12 -1.10 -15.66
CA ASP A 350 10.39 -1.17 -17.11
C ASP A 350 11.08 -2.49 -17.53
N ALA A 351 11.18 -3.43 -16.59
CA ALA A 351 11.78 -4.75 -16.81
C ALA A 351 10.85 -5.71 -17.58
N LEU A 352 9.54 -5.59 -17.38
CA LEU A 352 8.57 -6.53 -17.93
C LEU A 352 8.25 -6.26 -19.40
N THR A 353 8.24 -7.34 -20.17
CA THR A 353 7.72 -7.38 -21.54
C THR A 353 6.92 -8.65 -21.69
N PHE A 354 5.73 -8.55 -22.29
CA PHE A 354 4.94 -9.73 -22.59
C PHE A 354 5.41 -10.37 -23.89
N ARG A 355 5.62 -11.69 -23.87
CA ARG A 355 6.05 -12.44 -25.06
C ARG A 355 4.93 -13.34 -25.52
N GLU A 356 4.57 -13.24 -26.79
CA GLU A 356 3.56 -14.12 -27.35
C GLU A 356 4.05 -15.57 -27.39
N VAL A 357 3.16 -16.50 -27.02
CA VAL A 357 3.41 -17.94 -27.14
C VAL A 357 3.48 -18.37 -28.60
N SER A 358 4.10 -19.53 -28.85
CA SER A 358 4.01 -20.18 -30.16
C SER A 358 2.72 -21.00 -30.26
N TYR A 359 2.05 -20.95 -31.42
CA TYR A 359 0.85 -21.74 -31.73
C TYR A 359 1.16 -22.99 -32.59
N ASP A 360 2.43 -23.33 -32.77
CA ASP A 360 2.87 -24.51 -33.53
C ASP A 360 2.74 -25.84 -32.74
N GLY A 361 2.24 -25.77 -31.50
CA GLY A 361 2.11 -26.91 -30.60
C GLY A 361 3.39 -27.27 -29.85
N ALA A 362 4.47 -26.50 -29.99
CA ALA A 362 5.70 -26.71 -29.25
C ALA A 362 5.54 -26.32 -27.76
N SER A 363 6.20 -27.07 -26.88
CA SER A 363 6.30 -26.70 -25.47
C SER A 363 7.14 -25.43 -25.32
N THR A 364 6.65 -24.47 -24.54
CA THR A 364 7.35 -23.21 -24.23
C THR A 364 7.79 -23.22 -22.76
N PRO A 365 9.09 -23.23 -22.45
CA PRO A 365 9.54 -23.11 -21.07
C PRO A 365 9.25 -21.71 -20.51
N MET A 366 8.89 -21.67 -19.23
CA MET A 366 8.66 -20.45 -18.46
C MET A 366 9.54 -20.49 -17.21
N LEU A 367 10.35 -19.45 -17.04
CA LEU A 367 11.11 -19.23 -15.82
C LEU A 367 10.19 -18.75 -14.70
N ASP A 368 10.62 -18.87 -13.45
CA ASP A 368 9.87 -18.30 -12.35
C ASP A 368 9.83 -16.77 -12.48
N SER A 369 8.62 -16.20 -12.38
CA SER A 369 8.40 -14.78 -12.57
C SER A 369 8.92 -13.95 -11.40
N GLU A 370 9.20 -14.54 -10.25
CA GLU A 370 9.70 -13.76 -9.12
C GLU A 370 11.18 -13.36 -9.26
N ARG A 371 12.00 -14.18 -9.91
CA ARG A 371 13.42 -13.88 -10.16
C ARG A 371 13.68 -13.38 -11.57
N HIS A 372 12.81 -13.73 -12.51
CA HIS A 372 12.99 -13.45 -13.91
C HIS A 372 11.76 -12.72 -14.47
N PRO A 373 11.90 -11.61 -15.20
CA PRO A 373 10.78 -10.92 -15.82
C PRO A 373 10.24 -11.71 -17.04
N ASP A 374 9.74 -12.91 -16.79
CA ASP A 374 9.36 -13.91 -17.78
C ASP A 374 7.85 -14.16 -17.74
N MET A 375 7.11 -13.37 -18.53
CA MET A 375 5.68 -13.51 -18.70
C MET A 375 5.35 -13.85 -20.15
N ARG A 376 4.28 -14.63 -20.36
CA ARG A 376 3.77 -14.98 -21.70
C ARG A 376 2.41 -14.36 -21.93
N ALA A 377 2.13 -14.04 -23.18
CA ALA A 377 0.81 -13.67 -23.63
C ALA A 377 0.28 -14.74 -24.59
N VAL A 378 -0.97 -15.14 -24.38
CA VAL A 378 -1.74 -15.97 -25.29
C VAL A 378 -2.80 -15.09 -25.91
N THR A 379 -2.51 -14.58 -27.11
CA THR A 379 -3.45 -13.78 -27.89
C THR A 379 -4.59 -14.66 -28.40
N LEU A 380 -5.82 -14.33 -28.03
CA LEU A 380 -7.02 -15.03 -28.47
C LEU A 380 -7.62 -14.34 -29.70
N THR A 381 -7.63 -13.00 -29.69
CA THR A 381 -8.09 -12.15 -30.80
C THR A 381 -7.21 -10.90 -30.90
N ALA A 382 -7.54 -9.96 -31.79
CA ALA A 382 -6.80 -8.70 -31.90
C ALA A 382 -6.82 -7.85 -30.61
N ASP A 383 -7.84 -8.06 -29.77
CA ASP A 383 -8.11 -7.25 -28.57
C ASP A 383 -8.21 -8.09 -27.28
N GLU A 384 -8.11 -9.42 -27.38
CA GLU A 384 -8.25 -10.34 -26.25
C GLU A 384 -7.00 -11.21 -26.10
N PHE A 385 -6.48 -11.29 -24.88
CA PHE A 385 -5.29 -12.07 -24.55
C PHE A 385 -5.32 -12.53 -23.09
N VAL A 386 -4.59 -13.60 -22.81
CA VAL A 386 -4.34 -14.10 -21.44
C VAL A 386 -2.86 -13.91 -21.12
N LEU A 387 -2.57 -13.42 -19.92
CA LEU A 387 -1.20 -13.37 -19.40
C LEU A 387 -0.94 -14.61 -18.56
N LEU A 388 0.20 -15.25 -18.82
CA LEU A 388 0.68 -16.40 -18.07
C LEU A 388 1.98 -16.01 -17.36
N GLU A 389 2.09 -16.42 -16.11
CA GLU A 389 3.30 -16.34 -15.30
C GLU A 389 3.50 -17.63 -14.49
N ASN A 390 4.72 -17.86 -14.03
CA ASN A 390 5.06 -18.99 -13.19
C ASN A 390 5.58 -18.46 -11.84
N ARG A 391 4.71 -18.38 -10.83
CA ARG A 391 5.08 -17.88 -9.49
C ARG A 391 5.79 -18.90 -8.60
N ALA A 392 5.97 -20.13 -9.07
CA ALA A 392 6.50 -21.21 -8.24
C ALA A 392 8.01 -21.03 -8.00
N ILE A 393 8.36 -20.53 -6.82
CA ILE A 393 9.74 -20.45 -6.30
C ILE A 393 9.96 -21.30 -5.04
N ALA A 394 8.88 -21.59 -4.30
CA ALA A 394 8.93 -22.34 -3.07
C ALA A 394 9.43 -23.78 -3.30
N ARG A 395 10.32 -24.22 -2.42
CA ARG A 395 10.71 -25.63 -2.39
C ARG A 395 9.59 -26.45 -1.78
N SER A 396 9.20 -27.53 -2.45
CA SER A 396 8.11 -28.43 -2.02
C SER A 396 8.37 -29.18 -0.69
N ASP A 397 9.50 -28.94 -0.02
CA ASP A 397 9.93 -29.60 1.21
C ASP A 397 9.93 -28.67 2.45
N VAL A 398 9.49 -27.41 2.31
CA VAL A 398 9.48 -26.43 3.41
C VAL A 398 8.10 -25.79 3.56
N ASP A 399 7.42 -26.08 4.68
CA ASP A 399 6.09 -25.54 5.01
C ASP A 399 6.15 -24.22 5.82
N THR A 400 7.32 -23.58 5.89
CA THR A 400 7.55 -22.38 6.71
C THR A 400 8.40 -21.35 5.99
N VAL A 401 7.91 -20.11 5.91
CA VAL A 401 8.72 -18.96 5.49
C VAL A 401 9.34 -18.28 6.72
N THR A 402 10.62 -17.92 6.65
CA THR A 402 11.23 -17.07 7.67
C THR A 402 11.33 -15.64 7.17
N VAL A 403 10.99 -14.67 8.02
CA VAL A 403 11.00 -13.25 7.68
C VAL A 403 12.18 -12.51 8.29
N VAL A 404 12.61 -11.43 7.64
CA VAL A 404 13.48 -10.43 8.24
C VAL A 404 12.62 -9.53 9.13
N ARG A 405 13.13 -9.21 10.32
CA ARG A 405 12.47 -8.34 11.28
C ARG A 405 13.45 -7.34 11.84
N ASP A 406 13.05 -6.08 11.97
CA ASP A 406 13.88 -5.08 12.63
C ASP A 406 14.00 -5.40 14.14
N PRO A 407 15.21 -5.40 14.73
CA PRO A 407 15.37 -5.78 16.13
C PRO A 407 14.77 -4.75 17.11
N VAL A 408 14.52 -3.51 16.71
CA VAL A 408 14.04 -2.44 17.59
C VAL A 408 12.53 -2.26 17.47
N SER A 409 12.01 -1.94 16.29
CA SER A 409 10.58 -1.77 16.07
C SER A 409 9.83 -3.09 16.02
N GLN A 410 10.55 -4.19 15.75
CA GLN A 410 9.96 -5.50 15.48
C GLN A 410 9.10 -5.53 14.21
N VAL A 411 9.15 -4.54 13.32
CA VAL A 411 8.46 -4.56 12.03
C VAL A 411 9.04 -5.66 11.13
N ILE A 412 8.17 -6.39 10.44
CA ILE A 412 8.56 -7.38 9.43
C ILE A 412 9.01 -6.62 8.17
N LEU A 413 10.22 -6.89 7.67
CA LEU A 413 10.79 -6.18 6.51
C LEU A 413 10.63 -6.96 5.19
N GLY A 414 10.10 -8.18 5.23
CA GLY A 414 9.94 -9.06 4.07
C GLY A 414 10.55 -10.46 4.30
N PRO A 415 10.51 -11.34 3.28
CA PRO A 415 10.99 -12.70 3.39
C PRO A 415 12.53 -12.76 3.51
N ARG A 416 13.02 -13.84 4.12
CA ARG A 416 14.44 -14.13 4.34
C ARG A 416 14.82 -15.48 3.76
N ASP A 417 14.18 -16.54 4.26
CA ASP A 417 14.45 -17.93 3.91
C ASP A 417 13.15 -18.56 3.38
N PRO A 418 13.19 -19.33 2.28
CA PRO A 418 14.39 -19.77 1.54
C PRO A 418 15.06 -18.68 0.69
N ASP A 419 14.35 -17.58 0.37
CA ASP A 419 14.93 -16.43 -0.31
C ASP A 419 14.14 -15.13 -0.07
N ARG A 420 14.64 -14.02 -0.65
CA ARG A 420 14.08 -12.66 -0.54
C ARG A 420 12.91 -12.35 -1.49
N TYR A 421 12.51 -13.30 -2.33
CA TYR A 421 11.46 -13.21 -3.35
C TYR A 421 10.17 -13.94 -2.93
N GLU A 422 10.19 -14.71 -1.84
CA GLU A 422 9.08 -15.51 -1.27
C GLU A 422 7.94 -14.69 -0.65
N TYR A 423 7.45 -13.69 -1.36
CA TYR A 423 6.30 -12.88 -0.97
C TYR A 423 4.97 -13.65 -1.13
N ASP A 424 4.92 -14.61 -2.05
CA ASP A 424 3.75 -15.47 -2.29
C ASP A 424 3.63 -16.66 -1.32
N ALA A 425 4.53 -16.77 -0.34
CA ALA A 425 4.59 -17.92 0.57
C ALA A 425 3.36 -18.10 1.49
N LEU A 426 2.48 -17.09 1.57
CA LEU A 426 1.24 -17.13 2.36
C LEU A 426 -0.02 -17.34 1.50
N LEU A 427 0.15 -17.57 0.20
CA LEU A 427 -0.95 -17.94 -0.68
C LEU A 427 -1.41 -19.40 -0.43
N PRO A 428 -2.70 -19.70 -0.62
CA PRO A 428 -3.30 -21.00 -0.28
C PRO A 428 -2.95 -22.16 -1.22
#